data_AF-A0A2Z6NWC3-F1
#
_entry.id   AF-A0A2Z6NWC3-F1
#
_cell.length_a   1.000
_cell.length_b   1.000
_cell.length_c   1.000
_cell.angle_alpha   90.00
_cell.angle_beta   90.00
_cell.angle_gamma   90.00
#
_symmetry.space_group_name_H-M   'P 1'
#
loop_
_entity.id
_entity.type
_entity.pdbx_description
1 polymer ?
#
loop_
_entity_poly.entity_id
_entity_poly.type
_entity_poly.pdbx_seq_one_letter_code
_entity_poly.pdbx_strand_id
1 'polypeptide(L)'
;MEEGVKRWVVDISKWNPQPTHFSFALSLLPSQQHSSITRYWCLKEAYVKAMGSGLIEGLNKVEFSHTNWTNISATMDGKVMALWRFWLIELGERHCVAIARGPPKSADISYKSTLKKVEFTEDEYNIGLHLPNVDFVELSVEQLILILQKALDCEHIS
;
A
#
# COMPACT_ATOMS: atom_id res chain seq x y z
N MET A 1 -41.10 8.21 -4.20
CA MET A 1 -40.71 8.41 -2.80
C MET A 1 -39.32 7.83 -2.67
N GLU A 2 -38.28 8.67 -2.80
CA GLU A 2 -36.89 8.21 -2.74
C GLU A 2 -36.61 7.73 -1.31
N GLU A 3 -36.35 6.44 -1.14
CA GLU A 3 -35.80 5.92 0.11
C GLU A 3 -34.44 6.60 0.32
N GLY A 4 -34.38 7.55 1.26
CA GLY A 4 -33.18 8.30 1.55
C GLY A 4 -32.01 7.37 1.88
N VAL A 5 -30.85 7.63 1.26
CA VAL A 5 -29.61 6.88 1.46
C VAL A 5 -29.24 6.87 2.96
N LYS A 6 -29.44 5.74 3.63
CA LYS A 6 -29.01 5.54 5.02
C LYS A 6 -27.50 5.35 5.06
N ARG A 7 -26.80 6.22 5.78
CA ARG A 7 -25.35 6.08 6.06
C ARG A 7 -25.19 5.50 7.46
N TRP A 8 -24.33 4.51 7.59
CA TRP A 8 -24.05 3.80 8.84
C TRP A 8 -22.63 4.09 9.29
N VAL A 9 -22.41 4.17 10.61
CA VAL A 9 -21.09 4.22 11.23
C VAL A 9 -20.91 2.93 12.00
N VAL A 10 -19.81 2.23 11.75
CA VAL A 10 -19.46 0.99 12.44
C VAL A 10 -18.26 1.27 13.33
N ASP A 11 -18.42 1.05 14.64
CA ASP A 11 -17.29 1.12 15.58
C ASP A 11 -16.38 -0.08 15.35
N ILE A 12 -15.20 0.19 14.80
CA ILE A 12 -14.17 -0.81 14.53
C ILE A 12 -13.02 -0.79 15.55
N SER A 13 -13.14 -0.03 16.64
CA SER A 13 -12.07 0.13 17.63
C SER A 13 -11.62 -1.18 18.26
N LYS A 14 -12.52 -2.18 18.34
CA LYS A 14 -12.26 -3.53 18.87
C LYS A 14 -12.12 -4.59 17.77
N TRP A 15 -12.13 -4.20 16.50
CA TRP A 15 -12.16 -5.12 15.38
C TRP A 15 -10.75 -5.65 15.06
N ASN A 16 -10.55 -6.96 15.22
CA ASN A 16 -9.31 -7.67 14.85
C ASN A 16 -9.65 -8.94 14.02
N PRO A 17 -10.15 -8.79 12.79
CA PRO A 17 -10.59 -9.92 11.97
C PRO A 17 -9.41 -10.74 11.45
N GLN A 18 -9.58 -12.06 11.40
CA GLN A 18 -8.74 -12.92 10.56
C GLN A 18 -9.03 -12.61 9.07
N PRO A 19 -8.10 -12.90 8.13
CA PRO A 19 -8.32 -12.64 6.70
C PRO A 19 -9.63 -13.23 6.15
N THR A 20 -10.07 -14.38 6.67
CA THR A 20 -11.35 -15.02 6.31
C THR A 20 -12.58 -14.28 6.83
N HIS A 21 -12.48 -13.59 7.97
CA HIS A 21 -13.57 -12.79 8.52
C HIS A 21 -13.78 -11.48 7.74
N PHE A 22 -12.75 -10.99 7.06
CA PHE A 22 -12.87 -9.80 6.21
C PHE A 22 -13.76 -10.06 5.00
N SER A 23 -13.57 -11.18 4.29
CA SER A 23 -14.43 -11.54 3.15
C SER A 23 -15.90 -11.70 3.56
N PHE A 24 -16.15 -12.26 4.74
CA PHE A 24 -17.51 -12.37 5.29
C PHE A 24 -18.08 -11.00 5.66
N ALA A 25 -17.32 -10.13 6.33
CA ALA A 25 -17.79 -8.77 6.65
C ALA A 25 -18.04 -7.95 5.38
N LEU A 26 -17.19 -8.09 4.37
CA LEU A 26 -17.34 -7.42 3.07
C LEU A 26 -18.61 -7.88 2.35
N SER A 27 -18.96 -9.18 2.41
CA SER A 27 -20.16 -9.70 1.76
C SER A 27 -21.47 -9.18 2.37
N LEU A 28 -21.43 -8.67 3.61
CA LEU A 28 -22.56 -8.00 4.27
C LEU A 28 -22.77 -6.56 3.77
N LEU A 29 -21.81 -5.98 3.05
CA LEU A 29 -21.86 -4.61 2.55
C LEU A 29 -22.30 -4.56 1.08
N PRO A 30 -22.89 -3.44 0.61
CA PRO A 30 -23.24 -3.27 -0.80
C PRO A 30 -22.01 -3.45 -1.71
N SER A 31 -22.19 -4.15 -2.83
CA SER A 31 -21.09 -4.46 -3.77
C SER A 31 -20.38 -3.22 -4.32
N GLN A 32 -21.08 -2.09 -4.42
CA GLN A 32 -20.52 -0.81 -4.85
C GLN A 32 -19.42 -0.30 -3.90
N GLN A 33 -19.46 -0.70 -2.63
CA GLN A 33 -18.47 -0.29 -1.62
C GLN A 33 -17.28 -1.24 -1.55
N HIS A 34 -17.39 -2.46 -2.10
CA HIS A 34 -16.36 -3.49 -1.96
C HIS A 34 -15.02 -3.02 -2.47
N SER A 35 -15.04 -2.42 -3.66
CA SER A 35 -13.83 -1.92 -4.32
C SER A 35 -13.11 -0.86 -3.47
N SER A 36 -13.84 0.12 -2.92
CA SER A 36 -13.26 1.15 -2.06
C SER A 36 -12.69 0.59 -0.74
N ILE A 37 -13.39 -0.36 -0.13
CA ILE A 37 -12.96 -0.99 1.12
C ILE A 37 -11.70 -1.83 0.90
N THR A 38 -11.66 -2.61 -0.19
CA THR A 38 -10.47 -3.38 -0.57
C THR A 38 -9.27 -2.47 -0.85
N ARG A 39 -9.47 -1.32 -1.51
CA ARG A 39 -8.38 -0.33 -1.74
C ARG A 39 -7.82 0.21 -0.41
N TYR A 40 -8.67 0.62 0.53
CA TYR A 40 -8.23 1.08 1.85
C TYR A 40 -7.51 0.00 2.64
N TRP A 41 -8.03 -1.23 2.60
CA TRP A 41 -7.39 -2.38 3.24
C TRP A 41 -6.01 -2.65 2.63
N CYS A 42 -5.90 -2.63 1.30
CA CYS A 42 -4.64 -2.83 0.58
C CYS A 42 -3.59 -1.79 1.00
N LEU A 43 -3.97 -0.51 1.10
CA LEU A 43 -3.08 0.57 1.57
C LEU A 43 -2.60 0.36 3.02
N LYS A 44 -3.52 -0.05 3.90
CA LYS A 44 -3.23 -0.37 5.30
C LYS A 44 -2.26 -1.54 5.42
N GLU A 45 -2.48 -2.62 4.66
CA GLU A 45 -1.58 -3.77 4.59
C GLU A 45 -0.21 -3.42 4.04
N ALA A 46 -0.14 -2.60 2.97
CA ALA A 46 1.13 -2.14 2.42
C ALA A 46 1.93 -1.35 3.47
N TYR A 47 1.27 -0.46 4.23
CA TYR A 47 1.89 0.27 5.33
C TYR A 47 2.45 -0.68 6.41
N VAL A 48 1.65 -1.63 6.89
CA VAL A 48 2.06 -2.61 7.90
C VAL A 48 3.28 -3.43 7.42
N LYS A 49 3.27 -3.86 6.16
CA LYS A 49 4.39 -4.60 5.55
C LYS A 49 5.65 -3.75 5.44
N ALA A 50 5.53 -2.48 5.06
CA ALA A 50 6.66 -1.56 5.00
C ALA A 50 7.26 -1.27 6.38
N MET A 51 6.43 -1.24 7.43
CA MET A 51 6.88 -1.10 8.82
C MET A 51 7.49 -2.40 9.36
N GLY A 52 7.06 -3.56 8.88
CA GLY A 52 7.50 -4.86 9.39
C GLY A 52 7.01 -5.17 10.81
N SER A 53 6.00 -4.47 11.30
CA SER A 53 5.44 -4.63 12.65
C SER A 53 4.47 -5.80 12.80
N GLY A 54 4.05 -6.43 11.69
CA GLY A 54 2.94 -7.38 11.68
C GLY A 54 1.60 -6.71 12.04
N LEU A 55 0.58 -7.52 12.34
CA LEU A 55 -0.81 -7.09 12.63
C LEU A 55 -1.00 -6.38 13.99
N ILE A 56 0.07 -6.02 14.68
CA ILE A 56 0.03 -5.74 16.10
C ILE A 56 0.32 -4.26 16.31
N GLU A 57 -0.79 -3.51 16.49
CA GLU A 57 -0.89 -2.11 16.94
C GLU A 57 -0.76 -0.97 15.91
N GLY A 58 -1.64 0.03 16.04
CA GLY A 58 -1.55 1.33 15.38
C GLY A 58 -2.26 1.47 14.03
N LEU A 59 -2.74 0.38 13.42
CA LEU A 59 -3.41 0.47 12.11
C LEU A 59 -4.72 1.26 12.14
N ASN A 60 -5.39 1.30 13.30
CA ASN A 60 -6.56 2.14 13.55
C ASN A 60 -6.21 3.63 13.69
N LYS A 61 -4.94 3.97 13.94
CA LYS A 61 -4.45 5.35 14.07
C LYS A 61 -3.99 5.96 12.74
N VAL A 62 -3.77 5.11 11.73
CA VAL A 62 -3.42 5.54 10.37
C VAL A 62 -4.68 5.76 9.55
N GLU A 63 -4.83 6.98 9.07
CA GLU A 63 -5.94 7.42 8.24
C GLU A 63 -5.44 7.84 6.85
N PHE A 64 -6.02 7.25 5.81
CA PHE A 64 -5.67 7.55 4.43
C PHE A 64 -6.63 8.59 3.84
N SER A 65 -6.08 9.52 3.08
CA SER A 65 -6.83 10.53 2.31
C SER A 65 -6.34 10.53 0.86
N HIS A 66 -7.25 10.73 -0.09
CA HIS A 66 -6.94 10.68 -1.51
C HIS A 66 -7.84 11.63 -2.32
N THR A 67 -7.44 11.94 -3.56
CA THR A 67 -8.31 12.56 -4.58
C THR A 67 -8.52 11.56 -5.70
N ASN A 68 -9.72 11.00 -5.85
CA ASN A 68 -10.03 9.96 -6.86
C ASN A 68 -9.02 8.78 -6.87
N TRP A 69 -8.64 8.27 -5.71
CA TRP A 69 -7.62 7.20 -5.55
C TRP A 69 -6.22 7.55 -6.09
N THR A 70 -5.98 8.82 -6.39
CA THR A 70 -4.67 9.41 -6.70
C THR A 70 -4.27 10.36 -5.57
N ASN A 71 -3.00 10.82 -5.57
CA ASN A 71 -2.47 11.74 -4.55
C ASN A 71 -2.73 11.25 -3.11
N ILE A 72 -2.42 9.97 -2.87
CA ILE A 72 -2.72 9.32 -1.60
C ILE A 72 -1.75 9.82 -0.53
N SER A 73 -2.30 10.23 0.59
CA SER A 73 -1.59 10.68 1.78
C SER A 73 -2.10 9.93 3.00
N ALA A 74 -1.31 9.92 4.07
CA ALA A 74 -1.73 9.35 5.34
C ALA A 74 -1.45 10.30 6.50
N THR A 75 -2.28 10.21 7.54
CA THR A 75 -2.05 10.83 8.83
C THR A 75 -1.97 9.77 9.91
N MET A 76 -1.19 10.03 10.95
CA MET A 76 -1.09 9.21 12.16
C MET A 76 -1.49 10.10 13.34
N ASP A 77 -2.55 9.74 14.06
CA ASP A 77 -3.11 10.56 15.15
C ASP A 77 -3.32 12.03 14.72
N GLY A 78 -3.86 12.22 13.51
CA GLY A 78 -4.13 13.54 12.90
C GLY A 78 -2.89 14.28 12.36
N LYS A 79 -1.67 13.75 12.54
CA LYS A 79 -0.44 14.37 12.01
C LYS A 79 -0.07 13.79 10.65
N VAL A 80 0.20 14.66 9.69
CA VAL A 80 0.61 14.26 8.33
C VAL A 80 1.91 13.46 8.36
N MET A 81 1.90 12.31 7.69
CA MET A 81 3.06 11.44 7.52
C MET A 81 3.88 11.90 6.30
N ALA A 82 4.51 13.08 6.39
CA ALA A 82 5.14 13.75 5.25
C ALA A 82 6.28 12.97 4.58
N LEU A 83 6.91 12.05 5.32
CA LEU A 83 7.98 11.18 4.83
C LEU A 83 7.46 9.87 4.23
N TRP A 84 6.14 9.68 4.14
CA TRP A 84 5.53 8.51 3.55
C TRP A 84 4.91 8.83 2.19
N ARG A 85 4.93 7.84 1.30
CA ARG A 85 4.26 7.89 0.00
C ARG A 85 3.52 6.59 -0.23
N PHE A 86 2.39 6.74 -0.89
CA PHE A 86 1.48 5.65 -1.15
C PHE A 86 1.03 5.71 -2.60
N TRP A 87 1.04 4.56 -3.23
CA TRP A 87 0.54 4.37 -4.59
C TRP A 87 -0.46 3.24 -4.58
N LEU A 88 -1.45 3.37 -5.45
CA LEU A 88 -2.48 2.39 -5.64
C LEU A 88 -2.67 2.21 -7.14
N ILE A 89 -2.56 0.98 -7.58
CA ILE A 89 -2.63 0.60 -8.99
C ILE A 89 -3.70 -0.47 -9.13
N GLU A 90 -4.57 -0.32 -10.11
CA GLU A 90 -5.61 -1.31 -10.41
C GLU A 90 -5.12 -2.32 -11.42
N LEU A 91 -5.29 -3.60 -11.10
CA LEU A 91 -4.98 -4.71 -11.99
C LEU A 91 -6.31 -5.31 -12.48
N GLY A 92 -6.87 -4.66 -13.51
CA GLY A 92 -8.20 -4.96 -14.01
C GLY A 92 -9.31 -4.65 -13.00
N GLU A 93 -10.45 -5.33 -13.12
CA GLU A 93 -11.66 -4.95 -12.38
C GLU A 93 -11.72 -5.43 -10.92
N ARG A 94 -10.86 -6.38 -10.53
CA ARG A 94 -11.00 -7.11 -9.25
C ARG A 94 -9.78 -7.07 -8.34
N HIS A 95 -8.65 -6.58 -8.83
CA HIS A 95 -7.41 -6.60 -8.07
C HIS A 95 -6.84 -5.19 -7.97
N CYS A 96 -6.25 -4.89 -6.83
CA CYS A 96 -5.48 -3.68 -6.64
C CYS A 96 -4.15 -4.03 -5.98
N VAL A 97 -3.13 -3.25 -6.32
CA VAL A 97 -1.81 -3.29 -5.71
C VAL A 97 -1.62 -1.97 -4.98
N ALA A 98 -1.25 -2.04 -3.71
CA ALA A 98 -0.83 -0.89 -2.95
C ALA A 98 0.68 -0.96 -2.67
N ILE A 99 1.35 0.16 -2.83
CA ILE A 99 2.75 0.33 -2.49
C ILE A 99 2.82 1.39 -1.40
N ALA A 100 3.47 1.06 -0.28
CA ALA A 100 3.80 2.01 0.77
C ALA A 100 5.31 2.14 0.85
N ARG A 101 5.79 3.38 0.87
CA ARG A 101 7.20 3.67 1.06
C ARG A 101 7.35 4.70 2.15
N GLY A 102 8.24 4.40 3.09
CA GLY A 102 8.53 5.25 4.23
C GLY A 102 9.97 5.06 4.69
N PRO A 103 10.35 5.75 5.78
CA PRO A 103 11.71 5.74 6.26
C PRO A 103 12.06 4.39 6.91
N PRO A 104 13.15 3.72 6.50
CA PRO A 104 13.62 2.49 7.15
C PRO A 104 13.85 2.63 8.65
N LYS A 105 14.26 3.82 9.11
CA LYS A 105 14.39 4.14 10.54
C LYS A 105 13.09 4.00 11.33
N SER A 106 11.93 4.13 10.68
CA SER A 106 10.62 3.96 11.31
C SER A 106 10.18 2.50 11.40
N ALA A 107 10.83 1.58 10.69
CA ALA A 107 10.50 0.15 10.74
C ALA A 107 10.67 -0.44 12.15
N ASP A 108 9.94 -1.52 12.41
CA ASP A 108 10.10 -2.37 13.58
C ASP A 108 11.55 -2.86 13.70
N ILE A 109 12.02 -3.05 14.93
CA ILE A 109 13.42 -3.43 15.22
C ILE A 109 13.79 -4.75 14.53
N SER A 110 12.89 -5.73 14.56
CA SER A 110 13.13 -7.04 13.96
C SER A 110 13.32 -6.94 12.45
N TYR A 111 12.44 -6.21 11.77
CA TYR A 111 12.53 -6.00 10.33
C TYR A 111 13.74 -5.14 9.94
N LYS A 112 13.99 -4.06 10.69
CA LYS A 112 15.13 -3.15 10.46
C LYS A 112 16.48 -3.87 10.52
N SER A 113 16.61 -4.88 11.38
CA SER A 113 17.83 -5.70 11.48
C SER A 113 18.15 -6.49 10.20
N THR A 114 17.16 -6.71 9.33
CA THR A 114 17.32 -7.42 8.05
C THR A 114 17.72 -6.51 6.88
N LEU A 115 17.66 -5.19 7.07
CA LEU A 115 17.94 -4.20 6.03
C LEU A 115 19.44 -3.97 5.88
N LYS A 116 19.94 -4.02 4.64
CA LYS A 116 21.36 -3.77 4.32
C LYS A 116 21.78 -2.31 4.57
N LYS A 117 20.84 -1.38 4.48
CA LYS A 117 21.03 0.06 4.66
C LYS A 117 19.79 0.66 5.30
N VAL A 118 19.99 1.44 6.37
CA VAL A 118 18.91 2.08 7.14
C VAL A 118 19.04 3.60 7.14
N GLU A 119 20.28 4.10 7.05
CA GLU A 119 20.59 5.52 6.95
C GLU A 119 20.68 5.93 5.47
N PHE A 120 20.00 7.03 5.12
CA PHE A 120 19.97 7.60 3.77
C PHE A 120 20.21 9.10 3.88
N THR A 121 20.90 9.68 2.90
CA THR A 121 20.99 11.14 2.82
C THR A 121 19.62 11.73 2.47
N GLU A 122 19.45 13.02 2.73
CA GLU A 122 18.20 13.71 2.39
C GLU A 122 17.89 13.64 0.88
N ASP A 123 18.91 13.72 0.03
CA ASP A 123 18.78 13.58 -1.42
C ASP A 123 18.38 12.16 -1.84
N GLU A 124 19.05 11.13 -1.30
CA GLU A 124 18.68 9.73 -1.55
C GLU A 124 17.24 9.45 -1.13
N TYR A 125 16.84 10.05 0.00
CA TYR A 125 15.48 9.95 0.52
C TYR A 125 14.48 10.61 -0.42
N ASN A 126 14.73 11.86 -0.83
CA ASN A 126 13.85 12.62 -1.70
C ASN A 126 13.68 11.95 -3.07
N ILE A 127 14.76 11.42 -3.66
CA ILE A 127 14.69 10.65 -4.91
C ILE A 127 13.80 9.42 -4.73
N GLY A 128 14.00 8.65 -3.66
CA GLY A 128 13.19 7.47 -3.37
C GLY A 128 11.72 7.80 -3.10
N LEU A 129 11.44 8.95 -2.51
CA LEU A 129 10.10 9.41 -2.16
C LEU A 129 9.31 9.86 -3.40
N HIS A 130 9.99 10.47 -4.37
CA HIS A 130 9.38 11.06 -5.56
C HIS A 130 9.53 10.19 -6.81
N LEU A 131 9.60 8.86 -6.64
CA LEU A 131 9.55 7.93 -7.75
C LEU A 131 8.26 8.10 -8.57
N PRO A 132 8.34 7.98 -9.91
CA PRO A 132 7.18 8.14 -10.76
C PRO A 132 6.17 7.04 -10.48
N ASN A 133 4.90 7.41 -10.37
CA ASN A 133 3.79 6.47 -10.29
C ASN A 133 3.42 5.99 -11.70
N VAL A 134 4.17 5.01 -12.20
CA VAL A 134 3.91 4.39 -13.51
C VAL A 134 3.11 3.12 -13.34
N ASP A 135 2.23 2.83 -14.30
CA ASP A 135 1.46 1.59 -14.34
C ASP A 135 2.37 0.37 -14.57
N PHE A 136 1.86 -0.81 -14.21
CA PHE A 136 2.53 -2.06 -14.52
C PHE A 136 2.50 -2.32 -16.03
N VAL A 137 3.63 -2.77 -16.56
CA VAL A 137 3.70 -3.34 -17.89
C VAL A 137 3.46 -4.85 -17.75
N GLU A 138 2.39 -5.34 -18.39
CA GLU A 138 2.16 -6.77 -18.47
C GLU A 138 3.19 -7.40 -19.41
N LEU A 139 3.94 -8.36 -18.89
CA LEU A 139 4.98 -9.08 -19.62
C LEU A 139 4.70 -10.58 -19.55
N SER A 140 4.79 -11.26 -20.68
CA SER A 140 4.86 -12.72 -20.69
C SER A 140 6.18 -13.20 -20.10
N VAL A 141 6.22 -14.47 -19.70
CA VAL A 141 7.45 -15.09 -19.17
C VAL A 141 8.56 -15.05 -20.23
N GLU A 142 8.24 -15.26 -21.50
CA GLU A 142 9.17 -15.19 -22.61
C GLU A 142 9.74 -13.79 -22.79
N GLN A 143 8.89 -12.76 -22.72
CA GLN A 143 9.33 -11.36 -22.78
C GLN A 143 10.26 -11.01 -21.61
N LEU A 144 9.93 -11.48 -20.39
CA LEU A 144 10.77 -11.27 -19.22
C LEU A 144 12.14 -11.95 -19.37
N ILE A 145 12.18 -13.20 -19.84
CA ILE A 145 13.43 -13.93 -20.09
C ILE A 145 14.30 -13.18 -21.10
N LEU A 146 13.71 -12.69 -22.20
CA LEU A 146 14.44 -11.93 -23.22
C LEU A 146 15.02 -10.62 -22.68
N ILE A 147 14.28 -9.92 -21.81
CA ILE A 147 14.76 -8.68 -21.17
C ILE A 147 15.95 -8.99 -20.25
N LEU A 148 15.84 -10.04 -19.42
CA LEU A 148 16.90 -10.43 -18.48
C LEU A 148 18.17 -10.90 -19.21
N GLN A 149 18.03 -11.66 -20.29
CA GLN A 149 19.16 -12.08 -21.13
C GLN A 149 19.89 -10.87 -21.73
N LYS A 150 19.15 -9.92 -22.31
CA LYS A 150 19.76 -8.70 -22.85
C LYS A 150 20.50 -7.88 -21.80
N ALA A 151 19.96 -7.79 -20.58
CA ALA A 151 20.61 -7.08 -19.49
C ALA A 151 21.93 -7.74 -19.07
N LEU A 152 21.96 -9.07 -18.97
CA LEU A 152 23.17 -9.85 -18.67
C LEU A 152 24.23 -9.72 -19.76
N ASP A 153 23.83 -9.74 -21.04
CA ASP A 153 24.76 -9.58 -22.16
C ASP A 153 25.36 -8.16 -22.21
N CYS A 154 24.62 -7.14 -21.78
CA CYS A 154 25.12 -5.76 -21.70
C CYS A 154 26.14 -5.54 -20.56
N GLU A 155 26.02 -6.23 -19.42
CA GLU A 155 26.99 -6.13 -18.32
C GLU A 155 28.33 -6.81 -18.64
N HIS A 156 28.36 -7.75 -19.58
CA HIS A 156 29.60 -8.42 -20.02
C HIS A 156 30.40 -7.66 -21.09
N ILE A 157 29.88 -6.52 -21.57
CA ILE A 157 30.51 -5.69 -22.61
C ILE A 157 31.07 -4.36 -22.04
N SER A 158 30.85 -4.05 -20.75
CA SER A 158 31.45 -2.90 -20.05
C SER A 158 32.68 -3.26 -19.23
#